data_AF-A0A7L2RXY3-F1
#
_entry.id   AF-A0A7L2RXY3-F1
#
_cell.length_a   1.000
_cell.length_b   1.000
_cell.length_c   1.000
_cell.angle_alpha   90.00
_cell.angle_beta   90.00
_cell.angle_gamma   90.00
#
_symmetry.space_group_name_H-M   'P 1'
#
loop_
_entity.id
_entity.type
_entity.pdbx_description
1 polymer ?
#
loop_
_entity_poly.entity_id
_entity_poly.type
_entity_poly.pdbx_seq_one_letter_code
_entity_poly.pdbx_strand_id
1 'polypeptide(L)'
;SPTDLSELLKEGTKESHDRAENTQFVKDFLKGRIKKELFKLATVALHFTYCALEEEMDRNKDNPVFAALYFPVELHRREALAKDLKYFYGEDWKEKIQCSEATQQYVDRIHYVGQHEPELLVAHAYTRYMGDLSGGQVLKKVAQRALKLPITEEGVQFYVFDNISNAQQFKQLYRARMNALDLDKNTKERIVEEANRAFRFNMQVLNK
;
A
#
# COMPACT_ATOMS: atom_id res chain seq x y z
N SER A 1 1.22 11.46 28.58
CA SER A 1 2.19 11.65 27.49
C SER A 1 1.45 12.02 26.23
N PRO A 2 1.93 12.91 25.36
CA PRO A 2 1.33 13.02 24.02
C PRO A 2 1.48 11.65 23.37
N THR A 3 0.36 11.02 22.99
CA THR A 3 0.39 9.69 22.37
C THR A 3 1.15 9.76 21.05
N ASP A 4 2.00 8.76 20.83
CA ASP A 4 2.80 8.62 19.62
C ASP A 4 1.88 8.42 18.40
N LEU A 5 2.22 9.02 17.25
CA LEU A 5 1.39 8.91 16.05
C LEU A 5 1.24 7.45 15.59
N SER A 6 2.30 6.64 15.70
CA SER A 6 2.23 5.22 15.35
C SER A 6 1.28 4.41 16.24
N GLU A 7 1.13 4.77 17.52
CA GLU A 7 0.17 4.14 18.43
C GLU A 7 -1.25 4.57 18.09
N LEU A 8 -1.47 5.88 17.87
CA LEU A 8 -2.76 6.42 17.46
C LEU A 8 -3.26 5.80 16.14
N LEU A 9 -2.38 5.65 15.15
CA LEU A 9 -2.71 4.99 13.90
C LEU A 9 -3.07 3.52 14.13
N LYS A 10 -2.27 2.78 14.89
CA LYS A 10 -2.52 1.36 15.16
C LYS A 10 -3.87 1.13 15.87
N GLU A 11 -4.16 1.93 16.89
CA GLU A 11 -5.41 1.83 17.65
C GLU A 11 -6.59 2.33 16.84
N GLY A 12 -6.46 3.51 16.24
CA GLY A 12 -7.53 4.18 15.51
C GLY A 12 -7.92 3.50 14.20
N THR A 13 -7.06 2.67 13.61
CA THR A 13 -7.39 1.90 12.40
C THR A 13 -7.68 0.42 12.68
N LYS A 14 -7.71 -0.01 13.94
CA LYS A 14 -7.85 -1.44 14.30
C LYS A 14 -9.11 -2.07 13.68
N GLU A 15 -10.26 -1.42 13.83
CA GLU A 15 -11.51 -1.96 13.26
C GLU A 15 -11.48 -2.01 11.73
N SER A 16 -10.93 -0.99 11.08
CA SER A 16 -10.80 -0.95 9.62
C SER A 16 -9.85 -2.02 9.10
N HIS A 17 -8.75 -2.27 9.82
CA HIS A 17 -7.83 -3.37 9.55
C HIS A 17 -8.54 -4.73 9.67
N ASP A 18 -9.24 -4.96 10.80
CA ASP A 18 -9.97 -6.20 11.04
C ASP A 18 -11.03 -6.44 9.96
N ARG A 19 -11.75 -5.41 9.52
CA ARG A 19 -12.71 -5.49 8.41
C ARG A 19 -12.04 -5.83 7.08
N ALA A 20 -10.90 -5.19 6.76
CA ALA A 20 -10.17 -5.43 5.53
C ALA A 20 -9.67 -6.88 5.42
N GLU A 21 -9.09 -7.43 6.50
CA GLU A 21 -8.67 -8.84 6.56
C GLU A 21 -9.84 -9.82 6.47
N ASN A 22 -11.03 -9.40 6.89
CA ASN A 22 -12.23 -10.22 6.89
C ASN A 22 -13.08 -10.12 5.61
N THR A 23 -12.64 -9.35 4.61
CA THR A 23 -13.29 -9.33 3.29
C THR A 23 -13.28 -10.72 2.64
N GLN A 24 -14.30 -11.02 1.84
CA GLN A 24 -14.41 -12.32 1.18
C GLN A 24 -13.22 -12.57 0.24
N PHE A 25 -12.76 -11.53 -0.46
CA PHE A 25 -11.58 -11.56 -1.30
C PHE A 25 -10.33 -12.03 -0.52
N VAL A 26 -10.00 -11.40 0.61
CA VAL A 26 -8.82 -11.76 1.40
C VAL A 26 -8.95 -13.16 1.99
N LYS A 27 -10.14 -13.53 2.47
CA LYS A 27 -10.41 -14.88 2.99
C LYS A 27 -10.23 -15.96 1.93
N ASP A 28 -10.73 -15.75 0.72
CA ASP A 28 -10.55 -16.70 -0.38
C ASP A 28 -9.11 -16.72 -0.87
N PHE A 29 -8.45 -15.57 -0.94
CA PHE A 29 -7.02 -15.47 -1.26
C PHE A 29 -6.23 -16.34 -0.30
N LEU A 30 -6.32 -16.13 1.01
CA LEU A 30 -5.55 -16.86 2.03
C LEU A 30 -5.82 -18.37 2.02
N LYS A 31 -7.00 -18.80 1.57
CA LYS A 31 -7.36 -20.22 1.38
C LYS A 31 -6.84 -20.80 0.05
N GLY A 32 -6.12 -20.01 -0.75
CA GLY A 32 -5.64 -20.38 -2.08
C GLY A 32 -6.73 -20.45 -3.15
N ARG A 33 -7.91 -19.88 -2.89
CA ARG A 33 -9.06 -19.88 -3.79
C ARG A 33 -9.10 -18.61 -4.66
N ILE A 34 -7.95 -18.21 -5.19
CA ILE A 34 -7.83 -17.02 -6.03
C ILE A 34 -7.75 -17.39 -7.52
N LYS A 35 -8.57 -16.74 -8.35
CA LYS A 35 -8.50 -16.88 -9.81
C LYS A 35 -7.40 -15.99 -10.36
N LYS A 36 -6.64 -16.48 -11.36
CA LYS A 36 -5.55 -15.72 -12.01
C LYS A 36 -6.01 -14.36 -12.53
N GLU A 37 -7.16 -14.28 -13.19
CA GLU A 37 -7.69 -13.02 -13.70
C GLU A 37 -8.03 -12.01 -12.60
N LEU A 38 -8.53 -12.48 -11.46
CA LEU A 38 -8.81 -11.58 -10.33
C LEU A 38 -7.51 -11.07 -9.68
N PHE A 39 -6.50 -11.94 -9.58
CA PHE A 39 -5.17 -11.52 -9.14
C PHE A 39 -4.57 -10.46 -10.08
N LYS A 40 -4.66 -10.67 -11.40
CA LYS A 40 -4.22 -9.68 -12.40
C LYS A 40 -4.92 -8.33 -12.23
N LEU A 41 -6.25 -8.32 -12.06
CA LEU A 41 -7.01 -7.09 -11.82
C LEU A 41 -6.61 -6.39 -10.52
N ALA A 42 -6.32 -7.16 -9.46
CA ALA A 42 -5.80 -6.60 -8.21
C ALA A 42 -4.40 -5.99 -8.43
N THR A 43 -3.52 -6.64 -9.18
CA THR A 43 -2.20 -6.10 -9.56
C THR A 43 -2.32 -4.79 -10.35
N VAL A 44 -3.29 -4.69 -11.27
CA VAL A 44 -3.58 -3.45 -12.00
C VAL A 44 -4.00 -2.33 -11.04
N ALA A 45 -4.91 -2.62 -10.12
CA ALA A 45 -5.37 -1.62 -9.15
C ALA A 45 -4.23 -1.14 -8.23
N LEU A 46 -3.37 -2.07 -7.79
CA LEU A 46 -2.16 -1.75 -7.05
C LEU A 46 -1.24 -0.85 -7.88
N HIS A 47 -0.99 -1.17 -9.14
CA HIS A 47 -0.13 -0.35 -10.00
C HIS A 47 -0.58 1.11 -10.06
N PHE A 48 -1.85 1.38 -10.35
CA PHE A 48 -2.37 2.76 -10.38
C PHE A 48 -2.27 3.44 -9.01
N THR A 49 -2.66 2.73 -7.94
CA THR A 49 -2.61 3.26 -6.56
C THR A 49 -1.19 3.65 -6.14
N TYR A 50 -0.19 2.79 -6.39
CA TYR A 50 1.20 3.07 -6.02
C TYR A 50 1.85 4.08 -6.94
N CYS A 51 1.46 4.18 -8.21
CA CYS A 51 1.92 5.29 -9.05
C CYS A 51 1.52 6.64 -8.47
N ALA A 52 0.24 6.80 -8.12
CA ALA A 52 -0.25 8.03 -7.53
C ALA A 52 0.43 8.31 -6.17
N LEU A 53 0.55 7.29 -5.31
CA LEU A 53 1.18 7.44 -4.01
C LEU A 53 2.64 7.86 -4.15
N GLU A 54 3.42 7.17 -4.96
CA GLU A 54 4.85 7.42 -5.12
C GLU A 54 5.12 8.73 -5.86
N GLU A 55 4.25 9.14 -6.80
CA GLU A 55 4.32 10.47 -7.42
C GLU A 55 4.14 11.58 -6.37
N GLU A 56 3.16 11.45 -5.49
CA GLU A 56 2.91 12.45 -4.45
C GLU A 56 3.95 12.40 -3.31
N MET A 57 4.55 11.24 -3.06
CA MET A 57 5.73 11.11 -2.19
C MET A 57 6.94 11.83 -2.79
N ASP A 58 7.21 11.62 -4.08
CA ASP A 58 8.30 12.30 -4.79
C ASP A 58 8.08 13.83 -4.82
N ARG A 59 6.83 14.28 -4.98
CA ARG A 59 6.45 15.71 -4.90
C ARG A 59 6.75 16.31 -3.52
N ASN A 60 6.51 15.55 -2.45
CA ASN A 60 6.63 16.01 -1.06
C ASN A 60 7.91 15.53 -0.35
N LYS A 61 8.90 15.03 -1.08
CA LYS A 61 10.12 14.44 -0.51
C LYS A 61 10.92 15.40 0.37
N ASP A 62 10.87 16.69 0.07
CA ASP A 62 11.58 17.76 0.79
C ASP A 62 10.65 18.52 1.75
N ASN A 63 9.36 18.18 1.81
CA ASN A 63 8.38 18.82 2.67
C ASN A 63 8.56 18.33 4.12
N PRO A 64 8.81 19.23 5.11
CA PRO A 64 9.09 18.82 6.49
C PRO A 64 8.02 17.91 7.13
N VAL A 65 6.77 18.01 6.70
CA VAL A 65 5.66 17.18 7.23
C VAL A 65 5.71 15.72 6.75
N PHE A 66 6.53 15.39 5.74
CA PHE A 66 6.62 14.06 5.14
C PHE A 66 8.04 13.53 4.97
N ALA A 67 9.04 14.39 4.77
CA ALA A 67 10.40 14.04 4.38
C ALA A 67 11.04 12.91 5.22
N ALA A 68 10.74 12.84 6.53
CA ALA A 68 11.24 11.79 7.42
C ALA A 68 10.78 10.37 7.05
N LEU A 69 9.78 10.23 6.18
CA LEU A 69 9.17 8.98 5.72
C LEU A 69 9.50 8.65 4.26
N TYR A 70 10.35 9.45 3.61
CA TYR A 70 10.74 9.23 2.22
C TYR A 70 11.82 8.14 2.11
N PHE A 71 11.39 6.90 1.89
CA PHE A 71 12.25 5.70 1.72
C PHE A 71 12.05 5.06 0.34
N PRO A 72 12.41 5.75 -0.76
CA PRO A 72 12.09 5.28 -2.11
C PRO A 72 12.79 3.97 -2.47
N VAL A 73 14.07 3.82 -2.08
CA VAL A 73 14.87 2.63 -2.39
C VAL A 73 14.32 1.39 -1.71
N GLU A 74 13.83 1.54 -0.48
CA GLU A 74 13.33 0.45 0.34
C GLU A 74 11.87 0.13 0.05
N LEU A 75 11.02 1.13 -0.20
CA LEU A 75 9.57 0.96 -0.20
C LEU A 75 8.90 1.09 -1.57
N HIS A 76 9.41 1.85 -2.53
CA HIS A 76 8.67 2.07 -3.79
C HIS A 76 8.41 0.76 -4.53
N ARG A 77 7.17 0.58 -5.00
CA ARG A 77 6.60 -0.61 -5.62
C ARG A 77 6.28 -0.41 -7.09
N ARG A 78 6.21 0.81 -7.61
CA ARG A 78 5.83 1.09 -9.02
C ARG A 78 6.62 0.25 -10.02
N GLU A 79 7.94 0.14 -9.86
CA GLU A 79 8.78 -0.64 -10.77
C GLU A 79 8.53 -2.16 -10.66
N ALA A 80 8.34 -2.66 -9.44
CA ALA A 80 8.02 -4.05 -9.19
C ALA A 80 6.66 -4.43 -9.79
N LEU A 81 5.65 -3.55 -9.63
CA LEU A 81 4.32 -3.71 -10.22
C LEU A 81 4.36 -3.67 -11.75
N ALA A 82 5.19 -2.82 -12.35
CA ALA A 82 5.38 -2.80 -13.79
C ALA A 82 5.96 -4.13 -14.32
N LYS A 83 6.91 -4.74 -13.60
CA LYS A 83 7.44 -6.08 -13.93
C LYS A 83 6.35 -7.15 -13.83
N ASP A 84 5.53 -7.12 -12.79
CA ASP A 84 4.42 -8.07 -12.62
C ASP A 84 3.37 -7.92 -13.72
N LEU A 85 3.02 -6.69 -14.09
CA LEU A 85 2.07 -6.44 -15.18
C LEU A 85 2.63 -6.88 -16.53
N LYS A 86 3.91 -6.64 -16.80
CA LYS A 86 4.59 -7.16 -17.99
C LYS A 86 4.53 -8.69 -18.05
N TYR A 87 4.75 -9.38 -16.92
CA TYR A 87 4.60 -10.84 -16.84
C TYR A 87 3.16 -11.30 -17.15
N PHE A 88 2.15 -10.59 -16.65
CA PHE A 88 0.75 -11.00 -16.82
C PHE A 88 0.10 -10.62 -18.15
N TYR A 89 0.51 -9.51 -18.76
CA TYR A 89 -0.15 -8.90 -19.90
C TYR A 89 0.75 -8.78 -21.15
N GLY A 90 2.06 -8.99 -21.03
CA GLY A 90 3.03 -8.87 -22.12
C GLY A 90 3.75 -7.52 -22.17
N GLU A 91 4.58 -7.29 -23.19
CA GLU A 91 5.34 -6.04 -23.38
C GLU A 91 4.44 -4.80 -23.51
N ASP A 92 3.28 -4.97 -24.14
CA ASP A 92 2.23 -3.99 -24.38
C ASP A 92 1.23 -3.86 -23.21
N TRP A 93 1.61 -4.30 -22.00
CA TRP A 93 0.71 -4.30 -20.84
C TRP A 93 0.05 -2.94 -20.56
N LYS A 94 0.75 -1.83 -20.81
CA LYS A 94 0.21 -0.47 -20.59
C LYS A 94 -1.06 -0.20 -21.40
N GLU A 95 -1.18 -0.79 -22.58
CA GLU A 95 -2.34 -0.63 -23.47
C GLU A 95 -3.51 -1.56 -23.09
N LYS A 96 -3.22 -2.60 -22.30
CA LYS A 96 -4.18 -3.65 -21.92
C LYS A 96 -4.84 -3.45 -20.56
N ILE A 97 -4.25 -2.62 -19.71
CA ILE A 97 -4.76 -2.37 -18.37
C ILE A 97 -5.69 -1.17 -18.36
N GLN A 98 -6.70 -1.20 -17.49
CA GLN A 98 -7.62 -0.09 -17.29
C GLN A 98 -7.83 0.15 -15.80
N CYS A 99 -7.79 1.42 -15.41
CA CYS A 99 -8.11 1.84 -14.05
C CYS A 99 -9.61 1.65 -13.82
N SER A 100 -10.00 0.89 -12.79
CA SER A 100 -11.42 0.80 -12.42
C SER A 100 -11.88 2.09 -11.75
N GLU A 101 -13.18 2.38 -11.79
CA GLU A 101 -13.75 3.55 -11.10
C GLU A 101 -13.38 3.61 -9.62
N ALA A 102 -13.48 2.49 -8.90
CA ALA A 102 -13.08 2.41 -7.50
C ALA A 102 -11.57 2.69 -7.27
N THR A 103 -10.72 2.26 -8.21
CA THR A 103 -9.27 2.58 -8.14
C THR A 103 -9.03 4.04 -8.45
N GLN A 104 -9.75 4.60 -9.43
CA GLN A 104 -9.63 6.00 -9.81
C GLN A 104 -10.01 6.92 -8.65
N GLN A 105 -11.10 6.64 -7.94
CA GLN A 105 -11.48 7.39 -6.74
C GLN A 105 -10.38 7.39 -5.66
N TYR A 106 -9.64 6.29 -5.52
CA TYR A 106 -8.54 6.23 -4.57
C TYR A 106 -7.32 7.04 -5.06
N VAL A 107 -6.97 6.90 -6.35
CA VAL A 107 -5.92 7.67 -7.02
C VAL A 107 -6.19 9.18 -6.89
N ASP A 108 -7.42 9.61 -7.15
CA ASP A 108 -7.83 11.01 -7.06
C ASP A 108 -7.66 11.56 -5.62
N ARG A 109 -8.02 10.76 -4.60
CA ARG A 109 -7.80 11.17 -3.21
C ARG A 109 -6.33 11.29 -2.87
N ILE A 110 -5.49 10.36 -3.33
CA ILE A 110 -4.05 10.41 -3.10
C ILE A 110 -3.45 11.67 -3.72
N HIS A 111 -3.78 12.00 -4.97
CA HIS A 111 -3.34 13.24 -5.61
C HIS A 111 -3.84 14.48 -4.87
N TYR A 112 -5.11 14.50 -4.46
CA TYR A 112 -5.64 15.62 -3.67
C TYR A 112 -4.83 15.82 -2.39
N VAL A 113 -4.59 14.76 -1.62
CA VAL A 113 -3.82 14.80 -0.37
C VAL A 113 -2.39 15.27 -0.62
N GLY A 114 -1.70 14.69 -1.60
CA GLY A 114 -0.33 15.08 -1.91
C GLY A 114 -0.17 16.54 -2.34
N GLN A 115 -1.19 17.11 -2.99
CA GLN A 115 -1.13 18.48 -3.52
C GLN A 115 -1.65 19.54 -2.55
N HIS A 116 -2.62 19.19 -1.70
CA HIS A 116 -3.37 20.17 -0.90
C HIS A 116 -3.30 19.93 0.61
N GLU A 117 -3.04 18.69 1.05
CA GLU A 117 -3.01 18.29 2.47
C GLU A 117 -1.81 17.35 2.75
N PRO A 118 -0.56 17.74 2.44
CA PRO A 118 0.59 16.84 2.44
C PRO A 118 0.88 16.23 3.82
N GLU A 119 0.44 16.88 4.91
CA GLU A 119 0.51 16.33 6.26
C GLU A 119 -0.31 15.04 6.45
N LEU A 120 -1.30 14.77 5.58
CA LEU A 120 -2.10 13.56 5.59
C LEU A 120 -1.52 12.44 4.72
N LEU A 121 -0.49 12.71 3.90
CA LEU A 121 0.09 11.72 2.99
C LEU A 121 0.66 10.50 3.73
N VAL A 122 1.16 10.72 4.96
CA VAL A 122 1.61 9.65 5.87
C VAL A 122 0.52 8.59 6.11
N ALA A 123 -0.77 8.98 6.12
CA ALA A 123 -1.87 8.05 6.35
C ALA A 123 -1.98 6.99 5.24
N HIS A 124 -1.78 7.40 3.99
CA HIS A 124 -1.79 6.50 2.83
C HIS A 124 -0.55 5.63 2.78
N ALA A 125 0.64 6.23 2.95
CA ALA A 125 1.91 5.51 2.97
C ALA A 125 1.94 4.46 4.10
N TYR A 126 1.51 4.83 5.31
CA TYR A 126 1.39 3.92 6.44
C TYR A 126 0.47 2.74 6.13
N THR A 127 -0.77 3.02 5.70
CA THR A 127 -1.79 1.99 5.44
C THR A 127 -1.31 0.98 4.39
N ARG A 128 -0.60 1.43 3.36
CA ARG A 128 -0.08 0.58 2.29
C ARG A 128 1.19 -0.18 2.71
N TYR A 129 2.30 0.55 2.95
CA TYR A 129 3.61 -0.09 3.14
C TYR A 129 3.69 -0.93 4.42
N MET A 130 3.05 -0.51 5.52
CA MET A 130 3.09 -1.33 6.75
C MET A 130 2.26 -2.61 6.61
N GLY A 131 1.20 -2.58 5.80
CA GLY A 131 0.44 -3.76 5.41
C GLY A 131 1.28 -4.72 4.58
N ASP A 132 1.97 -4.21 3.55
CA ASP A 132 2.82 -5.02 2.66
C ASP A 132 3.95 -5.72 3.44
N LEU A 133 4.60 -5.01 4.36
CA LEU A 133 5.67 -5.54 5.22
C LEU A 133 5.17 -6.46 6.36
N SER A 134 3.86 -6.66 6.49
CA SER A 134 3.28 -7.53 7.50
C SER A 134 2.67 -8.79 6.89
N GLY A 135 1.74 -8.63 5.95
CA GLY A 135 1.05 -9.76 5.29
C GLY A 135 1.64 -10.18 3.95
N GLY A 136 2.48 -9.34 3.32
CA GLY A 136 2.91 -9.52 1.94
C GLY A 136 3.65 -10.84 1.68
N GLN A 137 4.49 -11.31 2.62
CA GLN A 137 5.20 -12.58 2.46
C GLN A 137 4.27 -13.80 2.49
N VAL A 138 3.19 -13.74 3.27
CA VAL A 138 2.16 -14.80 3.28
C VAL A 138 1.40 -14.77 1.96
N LEU A 139 0.97 -13.57 1.52
CA LEU A 139 0.25 -13.40 0.25
C LEU A 139 1.08 -13.85 -0.95
N LYS A 140 2.38 -13.52 -0.99
CA LYS A 140 3.34 -14.00 -2.01
C LYS A 140 3.32 -15.52 -2.13
N LYS A 141 3.54 -16.23 -1.03
CA LYS A 141 3.58 -17.71 -1.00
C LYS A 141 2.26 -18.33 -1.44
N VAL A 142 1.15 -17.75 -0.99
CA VAL A 142 -0.19 -18.22 -1.36
C VAL A 142 -0.47 -17.99 -2.85
N ALA A 143 -0.12 -16.82 -3.39
CA ALA A 143 -0.26 -16.51 -4.82
C ALA A 143 0.58 -17.46 -5.68
N GLN A 144 1.86 -17.66 -5.34
CA GLN A 144 2.74 -18.57 -6.07
C GLN A 144 2.18 -19.99 -6.14
N ARG A 145 1.72 -20.51 -5.00
CA ARG A 145 1.12 -21.85 -4.93
C ARG A 145 -0.20 -21.94 -5.69
N ALA A 146 -1.13 -21.02 -5.44
CA ALA A 146 -2.50 -21.08 -5.98
C ALA A 146 -2.53 -20.86 -7.49
N LEU A 147 -1.68 -19.97 -8.00
CA LEU A 147 -1.62 -19.59 -9.41
C LEU A 147 -0.52 -20.31 -10.20
N LYS A 148 0.24 -21.20 -9.54
CA LYS A 148 1.38 -21.94 -10.12
C LYS A 148 2.41 -21.00 -10.77
N LEU A 149 2.73 -19.90 -10.08
CA LEU A 149 3.73 -18.93 -10.54
C LEU A 149 5.15 -19.50 -10.34
N PRO A 150 6.12 -19.05 -11.15
CA PRO A 150 7.47 -19.60 -11.08
C PRO A 150 8.17 -19.24 -9.76
N ILE A 151 9.16 -20.05 -9.41
CA ILE A 151 10.00 -19.83 -8.23
C ILE A 151 10.94 -18.63 -8.38
N THR A 152 11.13 -18.16 -9.62
CA THR A 152 11.90 -16.95 -10.00
C THR A 152 11.17 -15.64 -9.65
N GLU A 153 10.03 -15.72 -8.98
CA GLU A 153 9.27 -14.58 -8.42
C GLU A 153 8.62 -13.67 -9.48
N GLU A 154 8.63 -14.06 -10.75
CA GLU A 154 7.89 -13.39 -11.81
C GLU A 154 6.38 -13.44 -11.54
N GLY A 155 5.72 -12.27 -11.60
CA GLY A 155 4.31 -12.11 -11.29
C GLY A 155 4.00 -11.88 -9.81
N VAL A 156 5.01 -11.82 -8.93
CA VAL A 156 4.87 -11.47 -7.50
C VAL A 156 5.97 -10.53 -7.00
N GLN A 157 6.65 -9.81 -7.89
CA GLN A 157 7.72 -8.85 -7.58
C GLN A 157 7.27 -7.76 -6.61
N PHE A 158 5.99 -7.36 -6.66
CA PHE A 158 5.39 -6.41 -5.71
C PHE A 158 5.68 -6.76 -4.24
N TYR A 159 5.67 -8.06 -3.91
CA TYR A 159 5.85 -8.55 -2.54
C TYR A 159 7.32 -8.72 -2.14
N VAL A 160 8.27 -8.33 -2.99
CA VAL A 160 9.71 -8.53 -2.80
C VAL A 160 10.38 -7.20 -2.45
N PHE A 161 11.01 -7.13 -1.28
CA PHE A 161 11.65 -5.92 -0.76
C PHE A 161 13.17 -6.15 -0.64
N ASP A 162 13.88 -6.12 -1.77
CA ASP A 162 15.31 -6.47 -1.84
C ASP A 162 16.20 -5.59 -0.93
N ASN A 163 15.78 -4.33 -0.73
CA ASN A 163 16.51 -3.36 0.10
C ASN A 163 16.09 -3.39 1.58
N ILE A 164 15.28 -4.37 2.01
CA ILE A 164 14.87 -4.56 3.40
C ILE A 164 15.25 -5.98 3.86
N SER A 165 16.37 -6.09 4.58
CA SER A 165 16.84 -7.38 5.11
C SER A 165 15.99 -7.91 6.27
N ASN A 166 15.38 -7.02 7.06
CA ASN A 166 14.52 -7.38 8.19
C ASN A 166 13.28 -6.46 8.25
N ALA A 167 12.14 -7.00 7.81
CA ALA A 167 10.88 -6.27 7.78
C ALA A 167 10.42 -5.77 9.17
N GLN A 168 10.71 -6.51 10.25
CA GLN A 168 10.30 -6.11 11.59
C GLN A 168 11.11 -4.90 12.09
N GLN A 169 12.43 -4.91 11.88
CA GLN A 169 13.29 -3.78 12.21
C GLN A 169 12.94 -2.55 11.37
N PHE A 170 12.70 -2.73 10.07
CA PHE A 170 12.29 -1.63 9.20
C PHE A 170 10.95 -1.00 9.63
N LYS A 171 9.95 -1.82 10.01
CA LYS A 171 8.69 -1.29 10.56
C LYS A 171 8.89 -0.54 11.87
N GLN A 172 9.84 -0.93 12.71
CA GLN A 172 10.17 -0.18 13.92
C GLN A 172 10.81 1.17 13.59
N LEU A 173 11.77 1.19 12.66
CA LEU A 173 12.38 2.42 12.13
C LEU A 173 11.30 3.36 11.57
N TYR A 174 10.42 2.86 10.70
CA TYR A 174 9.36 3.66 10.09
C TYR A 174 8.43 4.28 11.14
N ARG A 175 8.03 3.50 12.16
CA ARG A 175 7.24 4.04 13.30
C ARG A 175 7.98 5.11 14.08
N ALA A 176 9.27 4.92 14.36
CA ALA A 176 10.08 5.92 15.05
C ALA A 176 10.17 7.23 14.23
N ARG A 177 10.28 7.14 12.90
CA ARG A 177 10.26 8.32 12.00
C ARG A 177 8.91 9.04 12.01
N MET A 178 7.79 8.30 12.00
CA MET A 178 6.47 8.90 12.12
C MET A 178 6.27 9.62 13.47
N ASN A 179 6.78 9.04 14.56
CA ASN A 179 6.66 9.64 15.89
C ASN A 179 7.52 10.91 16.04
N ALA A 180 8.55 11.07 15.22
CA ALA A 180 9.43 12.24 15.21
C ALA A 180 8.89 13.43 14.39
N LEU A 181 7.75 13.28 13.70
CA LEU A 181 7.10 14.38 13.00
C LEU A 181 6.54 15.39 14.01
N ASP A 182 6.84 16.67 13.80
CA ASP A 182 6.35 17.77 14.62
C ASP A 182 4.89 18.09 14.25
N LEU A 183 3.95 17.39 14.91
CA LEU A 183 2.53 17.44 14.62
C LEU A 183 1.72 17.75 15.87
N ASP A 184 0.80 18.70 15.74
CA ASP A 184 -0.18 18.98 16.78
C ASP A 184 -1.22 17.85 16.91
N LYS A 185 -2.00 17.89 17.99
CA LYS A 185 -3.01 16.86 18.29
C LYS A 185 -4.08 16.76 17.19
N ASN A 186 -4.53 17.90 16.66
CA ASN A 186 -5.57 17.96 15.63
C ASN A 186 -5.10 17.30 14.32
N THR A 187 -3.85 17.53 13.94
CA THR A 187 -3.24 16.94 12.74
C THR A 187 -3.09 15.43 12.90
N LYS A 188 -2.67 14.95 14.07
CA LYS A 188 -2.64 13.51 14.37
C LYS A 188 -4.01 12.86 14.25
N GLU A 189 -5.08 13.51 14.74
CA GLU A 189 -6.46 13.02 14.61
C GLU A 189 -6.90 12.96 13.13
N ARG A 190 -6.63 14.01 12.34
CA ARG A 190 -6.90 14.02 10.88
C ARG A 190 -6.15 12.91 10.14
N ILE A 191 -4.90 12.62 10.52
CA ILE A 191 -4.11 11.52 9.94
C ILE A 191 -4.77 10.17 10.22
N VAL A 192 -5.27 9.94 11.44
CA VAL A 192 -5.98 8.70 11.80
C VAL A 192 -7.29 8.57 11.02
N GLU A 193 -8.03 9.66 10.85
CA GLU A 193 -9.24 9.67 10.02
C GLU A 193 -8.93 9.36 8.55
N GLU A 194 -7.88 9.96 7.99
CA GLU A 194 -7.46 9.71 6.62
C GLU A 194 -6.95 8.27 6.45
N ALA A 195 -6.30 7.70 7.45
CA ALA A 195 -5.88 6.29 7.40
C ALA A 195 -7.10 5.36 7.34
N ASN A 196 -8.15 5.66 8.11
CA ASN A 196 -9.42 4.95 7.99
C ASN A 196 -10.08 5.13 6.62
N ARG A 197 -9.96 6.29 5.97
CA ARG A 197 -10.38 6.49 4.57
C ARG A 197 -9.57 5.63 3.61
N ALA A 198 -8.25 5.58 3.77
CA ALA A 198 -7.38 4.72 2.98
C ALA A 198 -7.80 3.25 3.08
N PHE A 199 -8.11 2.73 4.28
CA PHE A 199 -8.66 1.38 4.45
C PHE A 199 -9.99 1.18 3.69
N ARG A 200 -10.89 2.16 3.71
CA ARG A 200 -12.16 2.09 2.95
C ARG A 200 -11.93 2.00 1.45
N PHE A 201 -11.05 2.82 0.90
CA PHE A 201 -10.69 2.73 -0.52
C PHE A 201 -10.12 1.35 -0.87
N ASN A 202 -9.21 0.82 -0.05
CA ASN A 202 -8.65 -0.52 -0.26
C ASN A 202 -9.74 -1.60 -0.31
N MET A 203 -10.72 -1.55 0.59
CA MET A 203 -11.85 -2.50 0.58
C MET A 203 -12.74 -2.32 -0.66
N GLN A 204 -13.02 -1.08 -1.08
CA GLN A 204 -13.82 -0.81 -2.29
C GLN A 204 -13.13 -1.30 -3.56
N VAL A 205 -11.81 -1.14 -3.66
CA VAL A 205 -11.01 -1.63 -4.79
C VAL A 205 -11.05 -3.16 -4.90
N LEU A 206 -11.05 -3.86 -3.76
CA LEU A 206 -11.02 -5.33 -3.71
C LEU A 206 -12.41 -5.99 -3.77
N ASN A 207 -13.48 -5.24 -3.51
CA ASN A 207 -14.86 -5.71 -3.60
C ASN A 207 -15.34 -5.65 -5.07
N LYS A 208 -15.15 -6.75 -5.80
CA LYS A 208 -15.78 -7.01 -7.10
C LYS A 208 -16.40 -8.41 -7.12
#